data_AF-B0ZBR1-F1
#
_entry.id   AF-B0ZBR1-F1
#
_cell.length_a   1.000
_cell.length_b   1.000
_cell.length_c   1.000
_cell.angle_alpha   90.00
_cell.angle_beta   90.00
_cell.angle_gamma   90.00
#
_symmetry.space_group_name_H-M   'P 1'
#
loop_
_entity.id
_entity.type
_entity.pdbx_description
1 polymer ?
#
loop_
_entity_poly.entity_id
_entity_poly.type
_entity_poly.pdbx_seq_one_letter_code
_entity_poly.pdbx_strand_id
1 'polypeptide(L)'
;VLPPILQCSSGHLVCVSCRSKLTCCPTCRGPLANIRNLAMEKVATNVKFPCKHSGYGCTASLVYTEKTEHEETCECRPYLCPCPGASCKWQGPLDLVMQHLMMS
;
A
#
# COMPACT_ATOMS: atom_id res chain seq x y z
N VAL A 1 -0.01 -3.17 -6.32
CA VAL A 1 0.13 -2.43 -7.59
C VAL A 1 -1.23 -1.90 -7.97
N LEU A 2 -1.43 -0.59 -7.87
CA LEU A 2 -2.67 0.05 -8.30
C LEU A 2 -2.42 0.74 -9.66
N PRO A 3 -3.44 0.92 -10.50
CA PRO A 3 -3.31 1.74 -11.70
C PRO A 3 -2.72 3.14 -11.39
N PRO A 4 -1.87 3.71 -12.26
CA PRO A 4 -1.37 3.11 -13.50
C PRO A 4 -0.33 2.01 -13.24
N ILE A 5 -0.47 0.88 -13.96
CA ILE A 5 0.46 -0.25 -13.85
C ILE A 5 1.47 -0.12 -14.99
N LEU A 6 2.75 0.07 -14.66
CA LEU A 6 3.81 0.28 -15.65
C LEU A 6 4.54 -1.01 -15.97
N GLN A 7 5.13 -1.07 -17.17
CA GLN A 7 5.97 -2.17 -17.62
C GLN A 7 7.20 -1.68 -18.39
N CYS A 8 8.28 -2.48 -18.39
CA CYS A 8 9.40 -2.26 -19.31
C CYS A 8 9.06 -2.72 -20.74
N SER A 9 9.94 -2.46 -21.71
CA SER A 9 9.75 -2.89 -23.10
C SER A 9 9.63 -4.40 -23.27
N SER A 10 10.10 -5.20 -22.31
CA SER A 10 9.97 -6.66 -22.29
C SER A 10 8.77 -7.17 -21.48
N GLY A 11 7.92 -6.29 -20.92
CA GLY A 11 6.69 -6.67 -20.22
C GLY A 11 6.78 -6.87 -18.71
N HIS A 12 7.94 -6.66 -18.07
CA HIS A 12 8.08 -6.78 -16.61
C HIS A 12 7.44 -5.59 -15.89
N LEU A 13 6.63 -5.87 -14.88
CA LEU A 13 5.89 -4.85 -14.14
C LEU A 13 6.80 -4.03 -13.22
N VAL A 14 6.60 -2.72 -13.21
CA VAL A 14 7.28 -1.77 -12.33
C VAL A 14 6.23 -0.85 -11.71
N CYS A 15 6.33 -0.63 -10.39
CA CYS A 15 5.41 0.27 -9.70
C CYS A 15 5.75 1.74 -9.99
N VAL A 16 4.77 2.65 -9.93
CA VAL A 16 5.00 4.09 -10.19
C VAL A 16 6.06 4.68 -9.25
N SER A 17 5.99 4.35 -7.96
CA SER A 17 6.98 4.83 -6.96
C SER A 17 8.37 4.21 -7.14
N CYS A 18 8.46 3.08 -7.82
CA CYS A 18 9.72 2.41 -8.18
C CYS A 18 10.32 3.03 -9.44
N ARG A 19 9.47 3.40 -10.41
CA ARG A 19 9.87 3.85 -11.75
C ARG A 19 10.83 5.03 -11.73
N SER A 20 10.63 6.00 -10.83
CA SER A 20 11.49 7.18 -10.69
C SER A 20 12.87 6.88 -10.10
N LYS A 21 13.01 5.74 -9.42
CA LYS A 21 14.25 5.32 -8.75
C LYS A 21 15.11 4.40 -9.60
N LEU A 22 14.65 4.05 -10.80
CA LEU A 22 15.25 3.02 -11.65
C LEU A 22 15.65 3.60 -13.01
N THR A 23 16.86 3.26 -13.44
CA THR A 23 17.40 3.57 -14.79
C THR A 23 17.15 2.44 -15.78
N CYS A 24 17.08 1.19 -15.32
CA CYS A 24 16.81 0.01 -16.12
C CYS A 24 15.89 -0.98 -15.38
N CYS A 25 15.31 -1.93 -16.13
CA CYS A 25 14.41 -2.92 -15.55
C CYS A 25 15.17 -3.84 -14.57
N PRO A 26 14.69 -4.03 -13.33
CA PRO A 26 15.39 -4.86 -12.35
C PRO A 26 15.39 -6.35 -12.72
N THR A 27 14.43 -6.79 -13.54
CA THR A 27 14.29 -8.19 -13.96
C THR A 27 15.12 -8.52 -15.19
N CYS A 28 14.95 -7.77 -16.28
CA CYS A 28 15.61 -8.06 -17.56
C CYS A 28 16.77 -7.13 -17.91
N ARG A 29 17.06 -6.10 -17.09
CA ARG A 29 18.07 -5.06 -17.34
C ARG A 29 17.84 -4.25 -18.62
N GLY A 30 16.72 -4.44 -19.30
CA GLY A 30 16.32 -3.67 -20.48
C GLY A 30 15.88 -2.24 -20.16
N PRO A 31 15.65 -1.42 -21.19
CA PRO A 31 15.24 -0.03 -21.03
C PRO A 31 13.89 0.09 -20.32
N LEU A 32 13.79 1.06 -19.42
CA LEU A 32 12.52 1.47 -18.82
C LEU A 32 11.94 2.62 -19.62
N ALA A 33 10.74 2.41 -20.16
CA ALA A 33 9.89 3.45 -20.70
C ALA A 33 8.65 3.63 -19.81
N ASN A 34 7.90 4.70 -20.00
CA ASN A 34 6.64 4.93 -19.29
C ASN A 34 5.49 4.20 -20.00
N ILE A 35 5.66 2.90 -20.24
CA ILE A 35 4.67 2.07 -20.93
C ILE A 35 3.66 1.58 -19.90
N ARG A 36 2.38 1.90 -20.12
CA ARG A 36 1.28 1.37 -19.30
C ARG A 36 0.92 -0.05 -19.74
N ASN A 37 0.54 -0.88 -18.78
CA ASN A 37 -0.01 -2.20 -19.02
C ASN A 37 -1.54 -2.15 -18.87
N LEU A 38 -2.23 -1.75 -19.94
CA LEU A 38 -3.69 -1.59 -19.97
C LEU A 38 -4.43 -2.91 -19.67
N ALA A 39 -3.87 -4.05 -20.07
CA ALA A 39 -4.44 -5.37 -19.77
C ALA A 39 -4.44 -5.62 -18.26
N MET A 40 -3.31 -5.38 -17.59
CA MET A 40 -3.23 -5.52 -16.13
C MET A 40 -4.08 -4.49 -15.39
N GLU A 41 -4.25 -3.29 -15.92
CA GLU A 41 -5.19 -2.31 -15.35
C GLU A 41 -6.63 -2.81 -15.43
N LYS A 42 -7.04 -3.43 -16.56
CA LYS A 42 -8.36 -4.06 -16.70
C LYS A 42 -8.54 -5.28 -15.79
N VAL A 43 -7.49 -6.04 -15.54
CA VAL A 43 -7.52 -7.13 -14.53
C VAL A 43 -7.70 -6.53 -13.14
N ALA A 44 -6.98 -5.45 -12.80
CA ALA A 44 -7.06 -4.81 -11.50
C ALA A 44 -8.46 -4.27 -11.17
N THR A 45 -9.31 -3.97 -12.15
CA THR A 45 -10.71 -3.57 -11.90
C THR A 45 -11.57 -4.70 -11.36
N ASN A 46 -11.19 -5.97 -11.57
CA ASN A 46 -11.98 -7.14 -11.16
C ASN A 46 -11.33 -7.91 -10.01
N VAL A 47 -10.08 -7.58 -9.66
CA VAL A 47 -9.36 -8.23 -8.56
C VAL A 47 -9.61 -7.49 -7.26
N LYS A 48 -9.93 -8.25 -6.21
CA LYS A 48 -10.00 -7.75 -4.84
C LYS A 48 -8.63 -7.86 -4.18
N PHE A 49 -8.21 -6.80 -3.51
CA PHE A 49 -6.96 -6.72 -2.78
C PHE A 49 -7.25 -6.64 -1.28
N PRO A 50 -6.45 -7.31 -0.42
CA PRO A 50 -6.62 -7.20 1.02
C PRO A 50 -6.35 -5.76 1.49
N CYS A 51 -7.05 -5.31 2.53
CA CYS A 51 -6.78 -4.04 3.20
C CYS A 51 -5.32 -3.99 3.72
N LYS A 52 -4.65 -2.82 3.65
CA LYS A 52 -3.30 -2.66 4.24
C LYS A 52 -3.26 -2.94 5.75
N HIS A 53 -4.40 -2.81 6.44
CA HIS A 53 -4.54 -3.09 7.87
C HIS A 53 -4.90 -4.56 8.17
N SER A 54 -4.75 -5.46 7.20
CA SER A 54 -4.98 -6.90 7.42
C SER A 54 -4.08 -7.50 8.51
N GLY A 55 -2.87 -6.99 8.68
CA GLY A 55 -1.99 -7.36 9.81
C GLY A 55 -2.52 -6.95 11.18
N TYR A 56 -3.48 -6.03 11.23
CA TYR A 56 -4.17 -5.59 12.45
C TYR A 56 -5.59 -6.19 12.57
N GLY A 57 -5.90 -7.23 11.78
CA GLY A 57 -7.15 -7.98 11.88
C GLY A 57 -8.22 -7.63 10.83
N CYS A 58 -7.94 -6.71 9.89
CA CYS A 58 -8.91 -6.41 8.83
C CYS A 58 -9.02 -7.56 7.82
N THR A 59 -10.20 -8.17 7.70
CA THR A 59 -10.46 -9.26 6.73
C THR A 59 -11.01 -8.78 5.39
N ALA A 60 -11.21 -7.46 5.23
CA ALA A 60 -11.78 -6.88 4.02
C ALA A 60 -10.85 -7.08 2.81
N SER A 61 -11.44 -7.53 1.71
CA SER A 61 -10.81 -7.60 0.39
C SER A 61 -11.64 -6.79 -0.60
N LEU A 62 -11.02 -5.74 -1.14
CA LEU A 62 -11.71 -4.64 -1.83
C LEU A 62 -11.12 -4.43 -3.23
N VAL A 63 -11.95 -4.00 -4.17
CA VAL A 63 -11.46 -3.53 -5.47
C VAL A 63 -10.70 -2.21 -5.29
N TYR A 64 -9.81 -1.89 -6.22
CA TYR A 64 -8.92 -0.73 -6.04
C TYR A 64 -9.65 0.62 -5.91
N THR A 65 -10.84 0.76 -6.47
CA THR A 65 -11.66 1.97 -6.41
C THR A 65 -12.18 2.26 -5.00
N GLU A 66 -12.56 1.22 -4.26
CA GLU A 66 -13.14 1.30 -2.91
C GLU A 66 -12.06 1.20 -1.82
N LYS A 67 -10.90 0.64 -2.17
CA LYS A 67 -9.85 0.32 -1.21
C LYS A 67 -9.34 1.55 -0.46
N THR A 68 -9.14 2.68 -1.14
CA THR A 68 -8.62 3.90 -0.51
C THR A 68 -9.57 4.43 0.55
N GLU A 69 -10.86 4.53 0.22
CA GLU A 69 -11.91 5.01 1.13
C GLU A 69 -12.05 4.10 2.36
N HIS A 70 -12.09 2.78 2.15
CA HIS A 70 -12.10 1.84 3.26
C HIS A 70 -10.85 1.98 4.14
N GLU A 71 -9.66 2.10 3.55
CA GLU A 71 -8.42 2.19 4.34
C GLU A 71 -8.33 3.47 5.18
N GLU A 72 -8.97 4.57 4.78
CA GLU A 72 -9.04 5.80 5.57
C GLU A 72 -9.98 5.68 6.77
N THR A 73 -11.04 4.88 6.63
CA THR A 73 -12.11 4.69 7.63
C THR A 73 -12.07 3.33 8.35
N CYS A 74 -11.04 2.52 8.07
CA CYS A 74 -10.91 1.16 8.58
C CYS A 74 -10.83 1.14 10.11
N GLU A 75 -11.67 0.33 10.74
CA GLU A 75 -11.70 0.15 12.20
C GLU A 75 -10.39 -0.48 12.73
N CYS A 76 -9.72 -1.30 11.92
CA CYS A 76 -8.43 -1.90 12.25
C CYS A 76 -7.23 -0.95 11.99
N ARG A 77 -7.48 0.32 11.67
CA ARG A 77 -6.40 1.30 11.45
C ARG A 77 -5.66 1.54 12.76
N PRO A 78 -4.31 1.43 12.79
CA PRO A 78 -3.56 1.70 14.01
C PRO A 78 -3.60 3.19 14.37
N TYR A 79 -3.63 3.45 15.67
CA TYR A 79 -3.51 4.78 16.27
C TYR A 79 -2.05 5.10 16.52
N LEU A 80 -1.70 6.36 16.28
CA LEU A 80 -0.40 6.90 16.67
C LEU A 80 -0.46 7.31 18.15
N CYS A 81 0.67 7.22 18.85
CA CYS A 81 0.79 7.76 20.20
C CYS A 81 0.30 9.22 20.25
N PRO A 82 -0.68 9.56 21.12
CA PRO A 82 -1.27 10.90 21.17
C PRO A 82 -0.38 11.94 21.87
N CYS A 83 0.74 11.55 22.49
CA CYS A 83 1.61 12.44 23.25
C CYS A 83 2.43 13.38 22.33
N PRO A 84 2.11 14.68 22.26
CA PRO A 84 2.85 15.62 21.43
C PRO A 84 4.21 15.89 22.10
N GLY A 85 5.31 15.49 21.46
CA GLY A 85 6.67 15.84 21.90
C GLY A 85 7.52 14.69 22.46
N ALA A 86 6.94 13.50 22.69
CA ALA A 86 7.73 12.31 22.93
C ALA A 86 8.29 11.78 21.60
N SER A 87 9.53 11.30 21.59
CA SER A 87 10.10 10.52 20.48
C SER A 87 9.45 9.12 20.33
N CYS A 88 8.21 8.99 20.79
CA CYS A 88 7.44 7.76 20.76
C CYS A 88 6.96 7.48 19.34
N LYS A 89 7.42 6.37 18.78
CA LYS A 89 7.03 5.88 17.44
C LYS A 89 5.98 4.77 17.51
N TRP A 90 5.35 4.60 18.67
CA TRP A 90 4.38 3.53 18.87
C TRP A 90 3.16 3.73 17.97
N GLN A 91 2.74 2.63 17.36
CA GLN A 91 1.53 2.53 16.55
C GLN A 91 0.88 1.20 16.86
N GLY A 92 -0.43 1.19 17.08
CA GLY A 92 -1.13 -0.04 17.42
C GLY A 92 -2.65 0.13 17.41
N PRO A 93 -3.40 -0.96 17.58
CA PRO A 93 -4.85 -0.91 17.67
C PRO A 93 -5.30 -0.13 18.92
N LEU A 94 -6.55 0.35 18.91
CA LEU A 94 -7.09 1.27 19.92
C LEU A 94 -7.03 0.68 21.34
N ASP A 95 -7.30 -0.62 21.48
CA ASP A 95 -7.29 -1.37 22.73
C ASP A 95 -5.91 -1.36 23.41
N LEU A 96 -4.83 -1.28 22.64
CA LEU A 96 -3.46 -1.24 23.17
C LEU A 96 -2.95 0.19 23.45
N VAL A 97 -3.71 1.23 23.06
CA VAL A 97 -3.29 2.63 23.28
C VAL A 97 -3.18 2.95 24.76
N MET A 98 -4.19 2.57 25.56
CA MET A 98 -4.18 2.86 27.01
C MET A 98 -3.05 2.13 27.72
N GLN A 99 -2.81 0.87 27.35
CA GLN A 99 -1.69 0.11 27.88
C GLN A 99 -0.35 0.76 27.54
N HIS A 100 -0.20 1.22 26.28
CA HIS A 100 0.99 1.95 25.85
C HIS A 100 1.22 3.22 26.69
N LEU A 101 0.17 4.01 26.93
CA LEU A 101 0.27 5.26 27.71
C LEU A 101 0.59 5.04 29.19
N MET A 102 0.21 3.89 29.77
CA MET A 102 0.52 3.54 31.15
C MET A 102 1.93 2.97 31.35
N MET A 103 2.57 2.49 30.28
CA MET A 103 3.87 1.81 30.31
C MET A 103 5.03 2.64 29.72
N SER A 104 4.76 3.87 29.26
CA SER A 104 5.73 4.74 28.58
C SER A 104 6.09 5.98 29.39
#